data_AF-A0A0C6F2J1-F1
#
_entry.id   AF-A0A0C6F2J1-F1
#
_cell.length_a   1.000
_cell.length_b   1.000
_cell.length_c   1.000
_cell.angle_alpha   90.00
_cell.angle_beta   90.00
_cell.angle_gamma   90.00
#
_symmetry.space_group_name_H-M   'P 1'
#
loop_
_entity.id
_entity.type
_entity.pdbx_description
1 polymer ?
#
loop_
_entity_poly.entity_id
_entity_poly.type
_entity_poly.pdbx_seq_one_letter_code
_entity_poly.pdbx_strand_id
1 'polypeptide(L)'
;MLVIRFKGWSVKLDHQVGGAGKFGIWSFHGSESSYVPDMQTILRHAAIRPAEPKESGEVEVFICDARMPQNEWRAIGTGVAAYEAER
;
A
#
# COMPACT_ATOMS: atom_id res chain seq x y z
N MET A 1 -5.49 -4.85 10.29
CA MET A 1 -4.40 -4.33 9.44
C MET A 1 -4.09 -5.30 8.28
N LEU A 2 -3.87 -4.76 7.08
CA LEU A 2 -3.37 -5.51 5.92
C LEU A 2 -1.83 -5.40 5.86
N VAL A 3 -1.16 -6.53 5.72
CA VAL A 3 0.30 -6.61 5.59
C VAL A 3 0.64 -7.20 4.23
N ILE A 4 1.41 -6.47 3.43
CA ILE A 4 1.94 -6.98 2.16
C ILE A 4 3.39 -7.38 2.38
N ARG A 5 3.67 -8.68 2.25
CA ARG A 5 5.01 -9.27 2.46
C ARG A 5 5.74 -9.39 1.14
N PHE A 6 6.93 -8.80 1.08
CA PHE A 6 7.89 -8.92 -0.02
C PHE A 6 9.07 -9.80 0.42
N LYS A 7 10.01 -10.04 -0.50
CA LYS A 7 11.26 -10.73 -0.15
C LYS A 7 12.12 -9.84 0.75
N GLY A 8 12.08 -10.11 2.06
CA GLY A 8 12.96 -9.49 3.07
C GLY A 8 12.42 -8.21 3.72
N TRP A 9 11.21 -7.76 3.37
CA TRP A 9 10.58 -6.58 3.96
C TRP A 9 9.05 -6.60 3.76
N SER A 10 8.32 -5.70 4.40
CA SER A 10 6.85 -5.62 4.32
C SER A 10 6.33 -4.19 4.37
N VAL A 11 5.13 -3.98 3.84
CA VAL A 11 4.33 -2.77 4.02
C VAL A 11 3.14 -3.09 4.90
N LYS A 12 2.85 -2.22 5.87
CA LYS A 12 1.69 -2.30 6.74
C LYS A 12 0.68 -1.21 6.41
N LEU A 13 -0.58 -1.60 6.24
CA LEU A 13 -1.68 -0.79 5.77
C LEU A 13 -2.86 -0.89 6.75
N ASP A 14 -3.31 0.24 7.29
CA ASP A 14 -4.34 0.25 8.35
C ASP A 14 -5.72 -0.04 7.79
N HIS A 15 -6.19 0.87 6.95
CA HIS A 15 -7.53 0.86 6.39
C HIS A 15 -7.52 1.43 4.98
N GLN A 16 -8.47 0.97 4.20
CA GLN A 16 -8.75 1.52 2.88
C GLN A 16 -9.42 2.88 3.03
N VAL A 17 -8.89 3.89 2.33
CA VAL A 17 -9.42 5.27 2.31
C VAL A 17 -10.10 5.62 1.00
N GLY A 18 -10.01 4.76 -0.01
CA GLY A 18 -10.69 4.95 -1.28
C GLY A 18 -10.35 3.87 -2.31
N GLY A 19 -10.69 4.15 -3.55
CA GLY A 19 -10.38 3.28 -4.67
C GLY A 19 -10.28 4.06 -5.97
N ALA A 20 -9.59 3.49 -6.96
CA ALA A 20 -9.47 4.07 -8.28
C ALA A 20 -9.39 2.95 -9.34
N GLY A 21 -10.49 2.71 -10.04
CA GLY A 21 -10.59 1.59 -10.99
C GLY A 21 -10.43 0.24 -10.29
N LYS A 22 -9.36 -0.49 -10.61
CA LYS A 22 -9.05 -1.82 -10.02
C LYS A 22 -8.19 -1.75 -8.76
N PHE A 23 -7.87 -0.53 -8.30
CA PHE A 23 -7.00 -0.29 -7.16
C PHE A 23 -7.77 0.07 -5.90
N GLY A 24 -7.34 -0.46 -4.77
CA GLY A 24 -7.72 0.00 -3.43
C GLY A 24 -6.65 0.96 -2.93
N ILE A 25 -7.05 2.12 -2.41
CA ILE A 25 -6.12 3.10 -1.82
C ILE A 25 -6.17 2.94 -0.31
N TRP A 26 -5.01 2.69 0.29
CA TRP A 26 -4.85 2.38 1.71
C TRP A 26 -3.92 3.38 2.39
N SER A 27 -4.23 3.73 3.63
CA SER A 27 -3.31 4.47 4.51
C SER A 27 -2.22 3.55 5.02
N PHE A 28 -0.97 4.02 5.03
CA PHE A 28 0.10 3.34 5.76
C PHE A 28 -0.18 3.32 7.26
N HIS A 29 0.25 2.25 7.92
CA HIS A 29 0.28 2.20 9.38
C HIS A 29 1.21 3.29 9.92
N GLY A 30 0.64 4.26 10.64
CA GLY A 30 1.29 5.54 10.95
C GLY A 30 2.62 5.45 11.70
N SER A 31 2.86 4.37 12.45
CA SER A 31 4.13 4.12 13.17
C SER A 31 5.02 3.05 12.54
N GLU A 32 4.53 2.28 11.56
CA GLU A 32 5.24 1.11 11.05
C GLU A 32 5.55 1.17 9.55
N SER A 33 4.92 2.06 8.81
CA SER A 33 5.19 2.25 7.39
C SER A 33 5.04 3.71 7.01
N SER A 34 6.01 4.22 6.26
CA SER A 34 5.95 5.53 5.61
C SER A 34 6.84 5.51 4.38
N TYR A 35 6.55 6.36 3.40
CA TYR A 35 7.40 6.52 2.23
C TYR A 35 7.83 7.98 2.11
N VAL A 36 9.13 8.21 2.10
CA VAL A 36 9.73 9.56 2.08
C VAL A 36 10.79 9.61 0.97
N PRO A 37 10.40 9.94 -0.28
CA PRO A 37 11.29 9.81 -1.44
C PRO A 37 12.41 10.85 -1.49
N ASP A 38 12.25 11.99 -0.83
CA ASP A 38 13.11 13.17 -0.93
C ASP A 38 13.49 13.74 0.46
N MET A 39 13.22 12.99 1.53
CA MET A 39 13.37 13.42 2.93
C MET A 39 12.55 14.66 3.32
N GLN A 40 11.61 15.12 2.48
CA GLN A 40 10.77 16.31 2.71
C GLN A 40 9.28 15.99 2.66
N THR A 41 8.88 15.07 1.79
CA THR A 41 7.50 14.72 1.53
C THR A 41 7.18 13.35 2.12
N ILE A 42 6.27 13.31 3.09
CA ILE A 42 5.75 12.03 3.60
C ILE A 42 4.54 11.65 2.76
N LEU A 43 4.68 10.63 1.93
CA LEU A 43 3.55 9.99 1.27
C LEU A 43 2.92 8.98 2.23
N ARG A 44 1.60 9.12 2.42
CA ARG A 44 0.84 8.41 3.45
C ARG A 44 -0.01 7.26 2.91
N HIS A 45 -0.03 7.08 1.59
CA HIS A 45 -0.93 6.12 0.96
C HIS A 45 -0.18 5.17 0.01
N ALA A 46 -0.70 3.95 -0.05
CA ALA A 46 -0.39 2.99 -1.10
C ALA A 46 -1.65 2.67 -1.90
N ALA A 47 -1.50 2.49 -3.20
CA ALA A 47 -2.50 1.87 -4.04
C ALA A 47 -2.11 0.41 -4.24
N ILE A 48 -3.07 -0.50 -4.11
CA ILE A 48 -2.86 -1.94 -4.27
C ILE A 48 -3.78 -2.53 -5.33
N ARG A 49 -3.32 -3.57 -6.03
CA ARG A 49 -4.10 -4.36 -6.98
C ARG A 49 -3.91 -5.86 -6.71
N PRO A 50 -4.98 -6.66 -6.54
CA PRO A 50 -6.39 -6.27 -6.60
C PRO A 50 -6.82 -5.36 -5.44
N ALA A 51 -7.87 -4.55 -5.64
CA ALA A 51 -8.40 -3.62 -4.65
C ALA A 51 -8.84 -4.30 -3.34
N GLU A 52 -9.35 -5.52 -3.47
CA GLU A 52 -9.74 -6.40 -2.36
C GLU A 52 -8.80 -7.62 -2.39
N PRO A 53 -7.64 -7.54 -1.73
CA PRO A 53 -6.69 -8.63 -1.73
C PRO A 53 -7.20 -9.80 -0.88
N LYS A 54 -7.05 -11.01 -1.40
CA LYS A 54 -7.34 -12.24 -0.64
C LYS A 54 -6.16 -12.57 0.26
N GLU A 55 -6.44 -13.21 1.39
CA GLU A 55 -5.37 -13.76 2.23
C GLU A 55 -4.49 -14.73 1.44
N SER A 56 -3.17 -14.60 1.61
CA SER A 56 -2.14 -15.29 0.82
C SER A 56 -2.18 -15.03 -0.69
N GLY A 57 -2.98 -14.05 -1.14
CA GLY A 57 -3.06 -13.63 -2.54
C GLY A 57 -1.92 -12.71 -2.94
N GLU A 58 -1.58 -12.75 -4.23
CA GLU A 58 -0.62 -11.84 -4.83
C GLU A 58 -1.19 -10.43 -4.98
N VAL A 59 -0.39 -9.43 -4.63
CA VAL A 59 -0.77 -8.01 -4.62
C VAL A 59 0.35 -7.17 -5.21
N GLU A 60 0.03 -6.41 -6.24
CA GLU A 60 0.89 -5.33 -6.74
C GLU A 60 0.70 -4.08 -5.89
N VAL A 61 1.81 -3.44 -5.49
CA VAL A 61 1.80 -2.28 -4.62
C VAL A 61 2.46 -1.09 -5.31
N PHE A 62 1.81 0.06 -5.19
CA PHE A 62 2.24 1.34 -5.71
C PHE A 62 2.22 2.38 -4.59
N ILE A 63 3.22 3.25 -4.53
CA ILE A 63 3.12 4.46 -3.71
C ILE A 63 2.32 5.48 -4.52
N CYS A 64 1.26 6.00 -3.91
CA CYS A 64 0.41 7.00 -4.53
C CYS A 64 0.34 8.27 -3.69
N ASP A 65 0.44 9.42 -4.35
CA ASP A 65 -0.22 10.64 -3.87
C ASP A 65 -1.61 10.65 -4.49
N ALA A 66 -2.67 10.64 -3.66
CA ALA A 66 -4.05 10.61 -4.14
C ALA A 66 -4.43 11.83 -4.99
N ARG A 67 -3.63 12.91 -4.95
CA ARG A 67 -3.82 14.11 -5.77
C ARG A 67 -3.20 13.99 -7.17
N MET A 68 -2.35 12.98 -7.39
CA MET A 68 -1.61 12.78 -8.64
C MET A 68 -2.29 11.70 -9.50
N PRO A 69 -2.22 11.81 -10.83
CA PRO A 69 -2.81 10.84 -11.74
C PRO A 69 -2.12 9.47 -11.63
N GLN A 70 -2.84 8.40 -11.96
CA GLN A 70 -2.39 7.01 -11.75
C GLN A 70 -1.07 6.67 -12.48
N ASN A 71 -0.81 7.28 -13.63
CA ASN A 71 0.41 7.08 -14.41
C ASN A 71 1.66 7.66 -13.72
N GLU A 72 1.49 8.50 -12.69
CA GLU A 72 2.59 9.04 -11.88
C GLU A 72 2.82 8.24 -10.59
N TRP A 73 1.98 7.24 -10.31
CA TRP A 73 2.17 6.37 -9.15
C TRP A 73 3.39 5.49 -9.33
N ARG A 74 4.13 5.28 -8.24
CA ARG A 74 5.40 4.56 -8.26
C ARG A 74 5.19 3.10 -7.94
N ALA A 75 5.42 2.21 -8.91
CA ALA A 75 5.41 0.77 -8.66
C ALA A 75 6.53 0.38 -7.70
N ILE A 76 6.18 -0.38 -6.66
CA ILE A 76 7.14 -0.89 -5.67
C ILE A 76 7.42 -2.37 -5.89
N GLY A 77 6.43 -3.09 -6.40
CA GLY A 77 6.56 -4.48 -6.79
C GLY A 77 5.36 -5.29 -6.34
N THR A 78 5.57 -6.60 -6.32
CA THR A 78 4.52 -7.57 -6.02
C THR A 78 4.86 -8.32 -4.74
N GLY A 79 3.89 -8.43 -3.85
CA GLY A 79 4.00 -9.13 -2.57
C GLY A 79 2.78 -10.00 -2.29
N VAL A 80 2.76 -10.61 -1.11
CA VAL A 80 1.68 -11.50 -0.66
C VAL A 80 0.91 -10.85 0.48
N ALA A 81 -0.42 -10.80 0.37
CA ALA A 81 -1.28 -10.26 1.41
C ALA A 81 -1.42 -11.19 2.61
N ALA A 82 -1.40 -10.61 3.80
CA ALA A 82 -1.74 -11.24 5.06
C ALA A 82 -2.57 -10.27 5.90
N TYR A 83 -3.50 -10.80 6.69
CA TYR A 83 -4.32 -10.00 7.58
C TYR A 83 -3.88 -10.23 9.03
N GLU A 84 -3.55 -9.15 9.72
CA GLU A 84 -3.12 -9.18 11.11
C GLU A 84 -4.07 -8.33 11.95
N ALA A 85 -4.34 -8.79 13.18
CA ALA A 85 -5.06 -8.00 14.17
C ALA A 85 -4.23 -6.77 14.55
N GLU A 86 -4.88 -5.62 14.72
CA GLU A 86 -4.24 -4.45 15.34
C GLU A 86 -3.86 -4.83 16.78
N ARG A 87 -2.57 -4.71 17.13
CA ARG A 87 -2.04 -5.01 18.46
C ARG A 87 -1.72 -3.73 19.22
#